data_AF-A0A2V9C7J2-F1
#
_entry.id   AF-A0A2V9C7J2-F1
#
_cell.length_a   1.000
_cell.length_b   1.000
_cell.length_c   1.000
_cell.angle_alpha   90.00
_cell.angle_beta   90.00
_cell.angle_gamma   90.00
#
_symmetry.space_group_name_H-M   'P 1'
#
loop_
_entity.id
_entity.type
_entity.pdbx_description
1 polymer ?
#
loop_
_entity_poly.entity_id
_entity_poly.type
_entity_poly.pdbx_seq_one_letter_code
_entity_poly.pdbx_strand_id
1 'polypeptide(L)'
;MFLQYANAVKSMTVEPAGAITIQKDEFTSGKWNAYTLRGRIWGRARISITYADGLLQTIHYMVIKPEAEAVADMGHFLTTNQWFSEDNDPFHRAPSVITYDRELNHIVTQDSRVWIAGLSDEGGAGSWLAAFMKQLGAPDKTEIDKLEQFVDGLLWGKLQLSEGDKQFGVRKSLFYYHRTRFPLGTTAMTSTGRRGPAGTRKRQRQWTAPSIIRMLRRRTGCYTGSRAIITVSLLSTTGTGT
;
A
#
# COMPACT_ATOMS: atom_id res chain seq x y z
N MET A 1 -4.65 -22.09 -16.53
CA MET A 1 -6.07 -21.81 -16.83
C MET A 1 -6.77 -23.14 -17.02
N PHE A 2 -7.91 -23.34 -16.36
CA PHE A 2 -8.69 -24.57 -16.47
C PHE A 2 -10.07 -24.24 -17.05
N LEU A 3 -10.46 -24.95 -18.09
CA LEU A 3 -11.75 -24.78 -18.77
C LEU A 3 -12.56 -26.06 -18.66
N GLN A 4 -13.80 -25.96 -18.18
CA GLN A 4 -14.76 -27.06 -18.19
C GLN A 4 -15.95 -26.65 -19.05
N TYR A 5 -16.07 -27.26 -20.22
CA TYR A 5 -17.18 -27.02 -21.13
C TYR A 5 -17.45 -28.26 -21.97
N ALA A 6 -18.71 -28.45 -22.37
CA ALA A 6 -19.15 -29.64 -23.10
C ALA A 6 -18.56 -29.71 -24.52
N ASN A 7 -18.44 -28.56 -25.19
CA ASN A 7 -17.89 -28.47 -26.53
C ASN A 7 -16.38 -28.18 -26.50
N ALA A 8 -15.66 -28.73 -27.47
CA ALA A 8 -14.22 -28.54 -27.59
C ALA A 8 -13.87 -27.07 -27.90
N VAL A 9 -12.69 -26.62 -27.46
CA VAL A 9 -12.13 -25.33 -27.88
C VAL A 9 -11.77 -25.41 -29.35
N LYS A 10 -12.35 -24.51 -30.16
CA LYS A 10 -12.06 -24.36 -31.59
C LYS A 10 -10.85 -23.44 -31.82
N SER A 11 -10.78 -22.32 -31.10
CA SER A 11 -9.64 -21.39 -31.19
C SER A 11 -9.51 -20.53 -29.93
N MET A 12 -8.31 -19.98 -29.73
CA MET A 12 -8.02 -18.96 -28.73
C MET A 12 -7.24 -17.81 -29.36
N THR A 13 -7.61 -16.58 -29.05
CA THR A 13 -6.87 -15.37 -29.45
C THR A 13 -6.52 -14.54 -28.22
N VAL A 14 -5.40 -13.82 -28.28
CA VAL A 14 -4.92 -12.95 -27.20
C VAL A 14 -4.80 -11.52 -27.72
N GLU A 15 -5.34 -10.57 -26.97
CA GLU A 15 -5.22 -9.14 -27.24
C GLU A 15 -4.63 -8.41 -26.02
N PRO A 16 -3.58 -7.59 -26.17
CA PRO A 16 -2.80 -7.39 -27.40
C PRO A 16 -2.08 -8.67 -27.82
N ALA A 17 -1.85 -8.81 -29.13
CA ALA A 17 -1.20 -10.00 -29.67
C ALA A 17 0.17 -10.21 -29.01
N GLY A 18 0.46 -11.45 -28.61
CA GLY A 18 1.71 -11.81 -27.93
C GLY A 18 1.77 -11.47 -26.43
N ALA A 19 0.75 -10.83 -25.84
CA ALA A 19 0.76 -10.49 -24.42
C ALA A 19 0.82 -11.71 -23.49
N ILE A 20 0.19 -12.81 -23.91
CA ILE A 20 0.17 -14.09 -23.21
C ILE A 20 0.44 -15.20 -24.22
N THR A 21 1.39 -16.09 -23.91
CA THR A 21 1.54 -17.36 -24.62
C THR A 21 0.72 -18.44 -23.93
N ILE A 22 -0.05 -19.20 -24.69
CA ILE A 22 -0.93 -20.26 -24.20
C ILE A 22 -0.39 -21.60 -24.68
N GLN A 23 -0.17 -22.53 -23.77
CA GLN A 23 0.20 -23.90 -24.06
C GLN A 23 -0.88 -24.82 -23.47
N LYS A 24 -1.40 -25.77 -24.26
CA LYS A 24 -2.30 -26.80 -23.74
C LYS A 24 -1.47 -27.82 -22.97
N ASP A 25 -1.93 -28.18 -21.78
CA ASP A 25 -1.24 -29.17 -20.94
C ASP A 25 -1.67 -30.59 -21.34
N GLU A 26 -0.78 -31.56 -21.20
CA GLU A 26 -1.04 -32.97 -21.55
C GLU A 26 -2.00 -33.65 -20.56
N PHE A 27 -1.92 -33.28 -19.28
CA PHE A 27 -2.76 -33.87 -18.24
C PHE A 27 -4.05 -33.07 -18.05
N THR A 28 -5.15 -33.70 -18.46
CA THR A 28 -6.52 -33.21 -18.23
C THR A 28 -7.23 -34.17 -17.29
N SER A 29 -7.52 -33.74 -16.06
CA SER A 29 -8.33 -34.54 -15.13
C SER A 29 -9.81 -34.45 -15.49
N GLY A 30 -10.43 -35.58 -15.79
CA GLY A 30 -11.87 -35.67 -16.06
C GLY A 30 -12.31 -34.79 -17.25
N LYS A 31 -13.27 -33.88 -17.00
CA LYS A 31 -13.87 -32.99 -18.04
C LYS A 31 -13.15 -31.64 -18.19
N TRP A 32 -11.97 -31.46 -17.59
CA TRP A 32 -11.25 -30.18 -17.58
C TRP A 32 -10.16 -30.14 -18.64
N ASN A 33 -10.13 -29.09 -19.47
CA ASN A 33 -8.99 -28.75 -20.30
C ASN A 33 -8.05 -27.80 -19.54
N ALA A 34 -6.78 -28.18 -19.43
CA ALA A 34 -5.75 -27.40 -18.73
C ALA A 34 -4.84 -26.68 -19.73
N TYR A 35 -4.48 -25.44 -19.41
CA TYR A 35 -3.59 -24.60 -20.20
C TYR A 35 -2.62 -23.84 -19.32
N THR A 36 -1.33 -23.97 -19.60
CA THR A 36 -0.29 -23.10 -19.05
C THR A 36 -0.29 -21.75 -19.76
N LEU A 37 -0.39 -20.67 -18.98
CA LEU A 37 -0.30 -19.29 -19.46
C LEU A 37 1.04 -18.70 -19.05
N ARG A 38 1.72 -17.99 -19.96
CA ARG A 38 2.87 -17.14 -19.60
C ARG A 38 2.65 -15.72 -20.11
N GLY A 39 2.59 -14.77 -19.19
CA GLY A 39 2.58 -13.35 -19.52
C GLY A 39 3.93 -12.89 -20.08
N ARG A 40 3.88 -12.06 -21.12
CA ARG A 40 5.08 -11.56 -21.83
C ARG A 40 5.14 -10.03 -21.88
N ILE A 41 3.98 -9.39 -22.04
CA ILE A 41 3.89 -7.93 -22.16
C ILE A 41 3.10 -7.43 -20.95
N TRP A 42 3.68 -6.55 -20.15
CA TRP A 42 2.99 -5.93 -19.02
C TRP A 42 1.77 -5.16 -19.52
N GLY A 43 0.59 -5.50 -19.02
CA GLY A 43 -0.61 -4.71 -19.21
C GLY A 43 -1.88 -5.55 -19.11
N ARG A 44 -3.00 -4.91 -19.43
CA ARG A 44 -4.26 -5.61 -19.61
C ARG A 44 -4.16 -6.51 -20.84
N ALA A 45 -4.56 -7.75 -20.68
CA ALA A 45 -4.69 -8.72 -21.77
C ALA A 45 -6.06 -9.40 -21.72
N ARG A 46 -6.61 -9.72 -22.87
CA ARG A 46 -7.85 -10.49 -23.04
C ARG A 46 -7.54 -11.76 -23.79
N ILE A 47 -8.01 -12.89 -23.29
CA ILE A 47 -8.07 -14.15 -24.02
C ILE A 47 -9.51 -14.33 -24.50
N SER A 48 -9.71 -14.54 -25.80
CA SER A 48 -11.01 -14.84 -26.38
C SER A 48 -11.01 -16.29 -26.87
N ILE A 49 -11.92 -17.11 -26.36
CA ILE A 49 -12.01 -18.54 -26.61
C ILE A 49 -13.27 -18.78 -27.42
N THR A 50 -13.11 -19.31 -28.63
CA THR A 50 -14.26 -19.77 -29.44
C THR A 50 -14.37 -21.28 -29.33
N TYR A 51 -15.55 -21.78 -28.99
CA TYR A 51 -15.85 -23.21 -28.91
C TYR A 51 -16.42 -23.76 -30.22
N ALA A 52 -16.48 -25.09 -30.34
CA ALA A 52 -16.95 -25.76 -31.55
C ALA A 52 -18.41 -25.45 -31.93
N ASP A 53 -19.24 -25.12 -30.94
CA ASP A 53 -20.64 -24.68 -31.10
C ASP A 53 -20.78 -23.18 -31.43
N GLY A 54 -19.66 -22.45 -31.54
CA GLY A 54 -19.65 -21.02 -31.83
C GLY A 54 -19.74 -20.12 -30.60
N LEU A 55 -19.84 -20.67 -29.38
CA LEU A 55 -19.82 -19.85 -28.17
C LEU A 55 -18.48 -19.13 -28.03
N LEU A 56 -18.54 -17.84 -27.69
CA LEU A 56 -17.38 -16.99 -27.42
C LEU A 56 -17.30 -16.68 -25.92
N GLN A 57 -16.21 -17.07 -25.27
CA GLN A 57 -15.88 -16.69 -23.89
C GLN A 57 -14.69 -15.73 -23.88
N THR A 58 -14.77 -14.67 -23.07
CA THR A 58 -13.67 -13.73 -22.86
C THR A 58 -13.18 -13.77 -21.42
N ILE A 59 -11.86 -13.85 -21.23
CA ILE A 59 -11.21 -13.84 -19.92
C ILE A 59 -10.20 -12.68 -19.90
N HIS A 60 -10.27 -11.85 -18.87
CA HIS A 60 -9.40 -10.69 -18.71
C HIS A 60 -8.27 -10.99 -17.70
N TYR A 61 -7.05 -10.66 -18.08
CA TYR A 61 -5.85 -10.76 -17.26
C TYR A 61 -5.17 -9.40 -17.14
N MET A 62 -4.48 -9.17 -16.02
CA MET A 62 -3.44 -8.16 -15.91
C MET A 62 -2.10 -8.89 -15.85
N VAL A 63 -1.32 -8.79 -16.92
CA VAL A 63 0.07 -9.29 -16.92
C VAL A 63 0.92 -8.28 -16.17
N ILE A 64 1.62 -8.72 -15.14
CA ILE A 64 2.49 -7.89 -14.31
C ILE A 64 3.92 -8.43 -14.32
N LYS A 65 4.86 -7.64 -13.81
CA LYS A 65 6.21 -8.11 -13.46
C LYS A 65 6.15 -9.29 -12.48
N PRO A 66 7.21 -10.12 -12.42
CA PRO A 66 7.38 -11.07 -11.32
C PRO A 66 7.17 -10.39 -9.96
N GLU A 67 6.54 -11.10 -9.03
CA GLU A 67 6.15 -10.54 -7.73
C GLU A 67 7.31 -9.83 -7.02
N ALA A 68 8.48 -10.46 -6.98
CA ALA A 68 9.67 -9.90 -6.34
C ALA A 68 10.09 -8.56 -6.97
N GLU A 69 10.05 -8.45 -8.30
CA GLU A 69 10.38 -7.21 -9.01
C GLU A 69 9.32 -6.14 -8.80
N ALA A 70 8.03 -6.50 -8.85
CA ALA A 70 6.94 -5.56 -8.61
C ALA A 70 7.00 -4.96 -7.19
N VAL A 71 7.31 -5.79 -6.19
CA VAL A 71 7.48 -5.36 -4.79
C VAL A 71 8.76 -4.53 -4.60
N ALA A 72 9.84 -4.87 -5.32
CA ALA A 72 11.07 -4.07 -5.31
C ALA A 72 10.85 -2.68 -5.94
N ASP A 73 10.21 -2.60 -7.10
CA ASP A 73 9.85 -1.33 -7.76
C ASP A 73 8.98 -0.46 -6.85
N MET A 74 8.01 -1.06 -6.15
CA MET A 74 7.17 -0.34 -5.19
C MET A 74 8.02 0.23 -4.05
N GLY A 75 8.90 -0.57 -3.42
CA GLY A 75 9.79 -0.08 -2.35
C GLY A 75 10.69 1.06 -2.80
N HIS A 76 11.26 0.92 -4.00
CA HIS A 76 12.10 1.95 -4.60
C HIS A 76 11.30 3.25 -4.80
N PHE A 77 10.14 3.18 -5.45
CA PHE A 77 9.28 4.34 -5.69
C PHE A 77 8.84 5.04 -4.39
N LEU A 78 8.45 4.27 -3.37
CA LEU A 78 8.04 4.81 -2.06
C LEU A 78 9.20 5.58 -1.39
N THR A 79 10.43 5.12 -1.54
CA THR A 79 11.60 5.71 -0.89
C THR A 79 12.39 6.68 -1.76
N THR A 80 11.99 6.90 -3.01
CA THR A 80 12.60 7.91 -3.91
C THR A 80 11.59 8.98 -4.30
N ASN A 81 10.49 8.62 -4.96
CA ASN A 81 9.50 9.56 -5.49
C ASN A 81 8.51 10.04 -4.43
N GLN A 82 8.15 9.20 -3.46
CA GLN A 82 7.26 9.57 -2.35
C GLN A 82 8.01 10.02 -1.09
N TRP A 83 9.34 10.04 -1.13
CA TRP A 83 10.17 10.42 0.01
C TRP A 83 10.23 11.94 0.16
N PHE A 84 9.64 12.44 1.23
CA PHE A 84 9.59 13.84 1.59
C PHE A 84 10.74 14.19 2.54
N SER A 85 11.51 15.23 2.18
CA SER A 85 12.73 15.64 2.89
C SER A 85 12.82 17.15 3.11
N GLU A 86 11.69 17.87 3.02
CA GLU A 86 11.66 19.33 3.22
C GLU A 86 11.72 19.68 4.71
N ASP A 87 12.87 20.17 5.18
CA ASP A 87 13.10 20.51 6.59
C ASP A 87 12.26 21.71 7.08
N ASN A 88 11.89 22.60 6.15
CA ASN A 88 11.11 23.81 6.44
C ASN A 88 9.59 23.56 6.40
N ASP A 89 9.15 22.29 6.35
CA ASP A 89 7.73 21.96 6.42
C ASP A 89 7.15 22.42 7.77
N PRO A 90 6.14 23.31 7.80
CA PRO A 90 5.58 23.85 9.04
C PRO A 90 4.85 22.78 9.88
N PHE A 91 4.59 21.61 9.29
CA PHE A 91 3.99 20.45 9.94
C PHE A 91 5.03 19.42 10.40
N HIS A 92 6.32 19.67 10.15
CA HIS A 92 7.46 18.85 10.52
C HIS A 92 7.32 17.39 10.05
N ARG A 93 6.86 17.20 8.81
CA ARG A 93 6.60 15.90 8.19
C ARG A 93 7.85 15.24 7.59
N ALA A 94 8.99 15.91 7.55
CA ALA A 94 10.24 15.30 7.09
C ALA A 94 11.03 14.64 8.24
N PRO A 95 11.82 13.58 7.95
CA PRO A 95 11.80 12.80 6.72
C PRO A 95 10.70 11.72 6.75
N SER A 96 9.99 11.48 5.64
CA SER A 96 8.96 10.43 5.61
C SER A 96 8.52 10.03 4.20
N VAL A 97 7.78 8.93 4.09
CA VAL A 97 7.02 8.61 2.88
C VAL A 97 5.63 9.25 2.98
N ILE A 98 5.30 10.19 2.09
CA ILE A 98 4.00 10.87 2.09
C ILE A 98 3.22 10.57 0.81
N THR A 99 1.95 10.98 0.79
CA THR A 99 1.06 10.78 -0.34
C THR A 99 1.62 11.37 -1.64
N TYR A 100 1.37 10.68 -2.74
CA TYR A 100 1.80 11.07 -4.07
C TYR A 100 0.62 11.04 -5.03
N ASP A 101 0.48 12.12 -5.79
CA ASP A 101 -0.45 12.21 -6.88
C ASP A 101 0.20 11.63 -8.13
N ARG A 102 -0.32 10.49 -8.61
CA ARG A 102 0.22 9.81 -9.79
C ARG A 102 -0.23 10.44 -11.11
N GLU A 103 -1.31 11.22 -11.10
CA GLU A 103 -1.77 11.96 -12.28
C GLU A 103 -0.87 13.19 -12.50
N LEU A 104 -0.54 13.90 -11.42
CA LEU A 104 0.33 15.09 -11.45
C LEU A 104 1.82 14.78 -11.26
N ASN A 105 2.16 13.53 -10.92
CA ASN A 105 3.51 13.05 -10.67
C ASN A 105 4.29 13.86 -9.63
N HIS A 106 3.63 14.20 -8.52
CA HIS A 106 4.29 14.88 -7.41
C HIS A 106 3.79 14.40 -6.05
N ILE A 107 4.57 14.74 -5.02
CA ILE A 107 4.18 14.59 -3.64
C ILE A 107 3.05 15.58 -3.27
N VAL A 108 2.03 15.10 -2.56
CA VAL A 108 0.90 15.92 -2.08
C VAL A 108 1.26 16.57 -0.75
N THR A 109 1.68 17.83 -0.80
CA THR A 109 2.02 18.60 0.41
C THR A 109 0.80 19.32 1.03
N GLN A 110 -0.28 19.47 0.27
CA GLN A 110 -1.52 20.19 0.61
C GLN A 110 -2.74 19.47 0.02
N ASP A 111 -3.81 19.28 0.80
CA ASP A 111 -5.11 18.79 0.33
C ASP A 111 -6.24 19.25 1.27
N SER A 112 -7.39 19.64 0.73
CA SER A 112 -8.61 19.98 1.48
C SER A 112 -8.98 18.95 2.57
N ARG A 113 -8.65 17.68 2.35
CA ARG A 113 -8.81 16.55 3.27
C ARG A 113 -7.51 16.35 4.02
N VAL A 114 -7.46 16.84 5.25
CA VAL A 114 -6.22 16.95 6.02
C VAL A 114 -5.47 15.63 6.26
N TRP A 115 -6.15 14.49 6.17
CA TRP A 115 -5.53 13.17 6.33
C TRP A 115 -4.76 12.71 5.09
N ILE A 116 -5.06 13.24 3.89
CA ILE A 116 -4.35 12.88 2.65
C ILE A 116 -2.91 13.38 2.67
N ALA A 117 -2.69 14.65 3.02
CA ALA A 117 -1.33 15.20 3.19
C ALA A 117 -0.76 14.94 4.60
N GLY A 118 -1.45 14.13 5.40
CA GLY A 118 -1.38 14.15 6.86
C GLY A 118 -0.51 13.10 7.53
N LEU A 119 0.10 12.21 6.76
CA LEU A 119 0.93 11.09 7.23
C LEU A 119 0.21 10.04 8.11
N SER A 120 -1.10 10.12 8.26
CA SER A 120 -1.87 9.19 9.09
C SER A 120 -3.30 9.06 8.58
N ASP A 121 -4.10 8.22 9.24
CA ASP A 121 -5.39 7.73 8.74
C ASP A 121 -5.27 6.90 7.45
N GLU A 122 -6.38 6.35 6.93
CA GLU A 122 -6.36 5.49 5.73
C GLU A 122 -5.81 6.24 4.50
N GLY A 123 -5.99 7.55 4.45
CA GLY A 123 -5.56 8.39 3.34
C GLY A 123 -4.09 8.81 3.34
N GLY A 124 -3.42 8.80 4.49
CA GLY A 124 -2.02 9.24 4.62
C GLY A 124 -1.05 8.17 5.12
N ALA A 125 -1.56 7.08 5.70
CA ALA A 125 -0.73 6.01 6.26
C ALA A 125 -0.35 4.90 5.26
N GLY A 126 -1.13 4.72 4.20
CA GLY A 126 -1.00 3.59 3.29
C GLY A 126 0.40 3.44 2.68
N SER A 127 0.99 4.56 2.24
CA SER A 127 2.31 4.57 1.60
C SER A 127 3.43 4.12 2.52
N TRP A 128 3.59 4.76 3.69
CA TRP A 128 4.67 4.38 4.61
C TRP A 128 4.42 3.00 5.24
N LEU A 129 3.16 2.60 5.45
CA LEU A 129 2.85 1.24 5.90
C LEU A 129 3.29 0.20 4.86
N ALA A 130 3.00 0.41 3.57
CA ALA A 130 3.48 -0.46 2.50
C ALA A 130 5.02 -0.51 2.46
N ALA A 131 5.68 0.64 2.65
CA ALA A 131 7.14 0.73 2.68
C ALA A 131 7.75 -0.11 3.81
N PHE A 132 7.15 -0.14 5.00
CA PHE A 132 7.59 -1.03 6.08
C PHE A 132 7.24 -2.49 5.82
N MET A 133 6.00 -2.78 5.42
CA MET A 133 5.51 -4.14 5.27
C MET A 133 6.28 -4.92 4.22
N LYS A 134 6.68 -4.28 3.12
CA LYS A 134 7.46 -4.97 2.07
C LYS A 134 8.82 -5.44 2.55
N GLN A 135 9.43 -4.76 3.53
CA GLN A 135 10.74 -5.16 4.06
C GLN A 135 10.71 -6.51 4.78
N LEU A 136 9.53 -6.98 5.20
CA LEU A 136 9.37 -8.29 5.84
C LEU A 136 9.56 -9.45 4.84
N GLY A 137 9.16 -9.24 3.58
CA GLY A 137 9.26 -10.22 2.50
C GLY A 137 10.45 -9.98 1.55
N ALA A 138 10.76 -8.71 1.26
CA ALA A 138 11.78 -8.28 0.31
C ALA A 138 12.59 -7.10 0.89
N PRO A 139 13.49 -7.37 1.85
CA PRO A 139 14.26 -6.34 2.53
C PRO A 139 15.27 -5.66 1.58
N ASP A 140 15.37 -4.34 1.67
CA ASP A 140 16.43 -3.53 1.06
C ASP A 140 17.09 -2.64 2.11
N LYS A 141 18.43 -2.66 2.17
CA LYS A 141 19.17 -1.95 3.22
C LYS A 141 19.01 -0.43 3.14
N THR A 142 19.02 0.13 1.93
CA THR A 142 18.92 1.58 1.71
C THR A 142 17.53 2.09 2.07
N GLU A 143 16.50 1.32 1.71
CA GLU A 143 15.12 1.60 2.11
C GLU A 143 14.95 1.54 3.63
N ILE A 144 15.51 0.51 4.28
CA ILE A 144 15.46 0.35 5.75
C ILE A 144 16.11 1.53 6.44
N ASP A 145 17.26 2.02 5.96
CA ASP A 145 17.96 3.15 6.59
C ASP A 145 17.14 4.45 6.52
N LYS A 146 16.37 4.65 5.45
CA LYS A 146 15.39 5.74 5.37
C LYS A 146 14.24 5.52 6.35
N LEU A 147 13.71 4.31 6.40
CA LEU A 147 12.60 3.99 7.29
C LEU A 147 12.98 4.12 8.78
N GLU A 148 14.21 3.80 9.18
CA GLU A 148 14.71 4.05 10.53
C GLU A 148 14.73 5.56 10.84
N GLN A 149 15.20 6.40 9.90
CA GLN A 149 15.13 7.87 10.06
C GLN A 149 13.69 8.38 10.22
N PHE A 150 12.73 7.82 9.46
CA PHE A 150 11.32 8.14 9.62
C PHE A 150 10.79 7.75 10.99
N VAL A 151 11.17 6.57 11.50
CA VAL A 151 10.74 6.12 12.84
C VAL A 151 11.24 7.08 13.91
N ASP A 152 12.54 7.34 13.92
CA ASP A 152 13.23 8.08 14.97
C ASP A 152 12.92 9.58 14.91
N GLY A 153 12.81 10.14 13.70
CA GLY A 153 12.60 11.57 13.50
C GLY A 153 11.14 12.04 13.57
N LEU A 154 10.18 11.12 13.40
CA LEU A 154 8.78 11.50 13.20
C LEU A 154 7.76 10.53 13.78
N LEU A 155 7.83 9.23 13.42
CA LEU A 155 6.77 8.29 13.79
C LEU A 155 6.61 8.22 15.31
N TRP A 156 7.71 8.06 16.03
CA TRP A 156 7.76 8.10 17.48
C TRP A 156 8.02 9.53 17.96
N GLY A 157 7.17 10.04 18.85
CA GLY A 157 7.26 11.39 19.40
C GLY A 157 6.39 12.43 18.68
N LYS A 158 6.29 12.39 17.34
CA LYS A 158 5.40 13.32 16.60
C LYS A 158 4.08 12.68 16.22
N LEU A 159 4.10 11.58 15.47
CA LEU A 159 2.85 10.95 15.01
C LEU A 159 2.19 10.10 16.10
N GLN A 160 2.97 9.22 16.72
CA GLN A 160 2.62 8.55 17.95
C GLN A 160 3.28 9.26 19.13
N LEU A 161 2.47 9.76 20.06
CA LEU A 161 2.96 10.54 21.18
C LEU A 161 3.81 9.66 22.11
N SER A 162 5.06 10.06 22.36
CA SER A 162 5.97 9.32 23.24
C SER A 162 5.83 9.72 24.71
N GLU A 163 5.21 10.86 25.00
CA GLU A 163 5.17 11.49 26.33
C GLU A 163 3.85 12.26 26.56
N GLY A 164 3.63 12.68 27.81
CA GLY A 164 2.47 13.45 28.26
C GLY A 164 1.19 12.63 28.47
N ASP A 165 0.08 13.31 28.82
CA ASP A 165 -1.19 12.66 29.20
C ASP A 165 -1.82 11.78 28.10
N LYS A 166 -1.40 12.00 26.85
CA LYS A 166 -1.86 11.26 25.67
C LYS A 166 -0.78 10.31 25.12
N GLN A 167 0.22 9.96 25.93
CA GLN A 167 1.25 8.99 25.56
C GLN A 167 0.63 7.75 24.90
N PHE A 168 1.28 7.24 23.86
CA PHE A 168 0.85 6.16 22.96
C PHE A 168 -0.33 6.50 22.04
N GLY A 169 -1.00 7.62 22.27
CA GLY A 169 -2.01 8.15 21.36
C GLY A 169 -1.42 8.49 20.00
N VAL A 170 -2.17 8.18 18.95
CA VAL A 170 -1.80 8.45 17.57
C VAL A 170 -2.56 9.68 17.07
N ARG A 171 -1.84 10.64 16.49
CA ARG A 171 -2.46 11.78 15.83
C ARG A 171 -3.12 11.32 14.54
N LYS A 172 -4.38 11.73 14.33
CA LYS A 172 -5.11 11.45 13.09
C LYS A 172 -4.44 12.06 11.85
N SER A 173 -3.74 13.17 12.02
CA SER A 173 -2.96 13.83 10.99
C SER A 173 -1.93 14.77 11.64
N LEU A 174 -0.75 14.90 11.03
CA LEU A 174 0.21 15.98 11.34
C LEU A 174 -0.10 17.28 10.57
N PHE A 175 -0.85 17.17 9.47
CA PHE A 175 -1.31 18.31 8.69
C PHE A 175 -2.66 18.80 9.19
N TYR A 176 -2.81 20.12 9.38
CA TYR A 176 -4.04 20.71 9.90
C TYR A 176 -4.24 22.14 9.41
N TYR A 177 -5.50 22.54 9.28
CA TYR A 177 -5.86 23.91 8.95
C TYR A 177 -5.89 24.77 10.20
N HIS A 178 -5.23 25.94 10.14
CA HIS A 178 -5.36 26.96 11.18
C HIS A 178 -5.35 28.35 10.57
N ARG A 179 -6.43 29.11 10.79
CA ARG A 179 -6.70 30.39 10.11
C ARG A 179 -5.72 31.52 10.47
N THR A 180 -5.04 31.41 11.62
CA THR A 180 -4.19 32.47 12.18
C THR A 180 -2.76 32.05 12.53
N ARG A 181 -2.39 30.76 12.37
CA ARG A 181 -1.07 30.25 12.80
C ARG A 181 -0.09 30.02 11.66
N PHE A 182 -0.52 30.19 10.42
CA PHE A 182 0.33 30.03 9.24
C PHE A 182 0.31 31.28 8.37
N PRO A 183 1.41 31.60 7.66
CA PRO A 183 1.43 32.68 6.67
C PRO A 183 0.27 32.58 5.66
N LEU A 184 -0.21 33.73 5.18
CA LEU A 184 -1.18 33.79 4.08
C LEU A 184 -0.61 33.02 2.87
N GLY A 185 -1.30 31.95 2.45
CA GLY A 185 -0.85 31.07 1.36
C GLY A 185 -0.43 29.66 1.79
N THR A 186 -0.18 29.41 3.09
CA THR A 186 0.17 28.05 3.58
C THR A 186 -1.00 27.08 3.54
N THR A 187 -2.23 27.59 3.42
CA THR A 187 -3.46 26.81 3.24
C THR A 187 -4.40 27.57 2.30
N ALA A 188 -4.04 27.71 1.03
CA ALA A 188 -4.92 28.31 0.03
C ALA A 188 -5.85 27.25 -0.57
N MET A 189 -6.91 26.88 0.16
CA MET A 189 -8.12 26.34 -0.45
C MET A 189 -9.34 27.01 0.16
N THR A 190 -10.08 27.73 -0.68
CA THR A 190 -11.40 28.28 -0.39
C THR A 190 -12.39 27.10 -0.29
N SER A 191 -12.49 26.46 0.87
CA SER A 191 -13.51 25.43 1.10
C SER A 191 -14.69 26.01 1.88
N THR A 192 -15.77 26.31 1.18
CA THR A 192 -17.11 26.40 1.75
C THR A 192 -17.60 24.97 2.04
N GLY A 193 -17.14 24.38 3.15
CA GLY A 193 -17.54 23.04 3.59
C GLY A 193 -18.26 23.08 4.94
N ARG A 194 -19.52 22.64 4.98
CA ARG A 194 -20.32 22.46 6.21
C ARG A 194 -19.61 21.51 7.18
N ARG A 195 -19.56 21.87 8.47
CA ARG A 195 -19.12 20.98 9.57
C ARG A 195 -20.04 19.76 9.67
N GLY A 196 -19.50 18.55 9.51
CA GLY A 196 -20.14 17.32 9.97
C GLY A 196 -20.03 17.16 11.50
N PRO A 197 -20.91 16.36 12.13
CA PRO A 197 -20.91 16.22 13.58
C PRO A 197 -19.69 15.43 14.07
N ALA A 198 -19.27 15.72 15.31
CA ALA A 198 -18.14 15.08 15.96
C ALA A 198 -18.35 13.56 16.06
N GLY A 199 -17.45 12.78 15.46
CA GLY A 199 -17.48 11.32 15.52
C GLY A 199 -17.28 10.78 16.94
N THR A 200 -17.99 9.71 17.26
CA THR A 200 -17.92 8.96 18.52
C THR A 200 -16.54 8.36 18.78
N ARG A 201 -16.04 8.46 20.03
CA ARG A 201 -14.81 7.81 20.51
C ARG A 201 -14.89 6.29 20.32
N LYS A 202 -14.14 5.73 19.37
CA LYS A 202 -13.85 4.30 19.34
C LYS A 202 -12.67 4.02 20.28
N ARG A 203 -12.88 3.20 21.32
CA ARG A 203 -11.78 2.61 22.10
C ARG A 203 -11.20 1.45 21.30
N GLN A 204 -10.04 1.66 20.68
CA GLN A 204 -9.16 0.58 20.24
C GLN A 204 -8.06 0.41 21.29
N ARG A 205 -7.74 -0.83 21.65
CA ARG A 205 -6.51 -1.13 22.41
C ARG A 205 -5.32 -0.86 21.48
N GLN A 206 -4.52 0.14 21.82
CA GLN A 206 -3.35 0.62 21.07
C GLN A 206 -2.06 0.00 21.61
N TRP A 207 -1.11 -0.33 20.72
CA TRP A 207 0.29 -0.66 21.02
C TRP A 207 1.23 0.02 20.00
N THR A 208 2.52 0.15 20.34
CA THR A 208 3.47 1.18 19.86
C THR A 208 4.46 0.76 18.75
N ALA A 209 5.02 1.75 18.03
CA ALA A 209 6.03 1.68 16.95
C ALA A 209 7.33 0.81 17.12
N PRO A 210 7.84 0.46 18.32
CA PRO A 210 9.15 -0.21 18.48
C PRO A 210 9.30 -1.65 17.92
N SER A 211 8.28 -2.26 17.31
CA SER A 211 8.29 -3.69 16.92
C SER A 211 8.89 -4.00 15.54
N ILE A 212 8.87 -3.03 14.61
CA ILE A 212 9.24 -3.26 13.20
C ILE A 212 10.75 -3.35 13.02
N ILE A 213 11.46 -2.47 13.72
CA ILE A 213 12.92 -2.39 13.73
C ILE A 213 13.56 -3.71 14.20
N ARG A 214 12.99 -4.40 15.20
CA ARG A 214 13.51 -5.68 15.72
C ARG A 214 13.33 -6.84 14.73
N MET A 215 12.28 -6.81 13.93
CA MET A 215 12.02 -7.81 12.87
C MET A 215 12.98 -7.60 11.69
N LEU A 216 13.24 -6.35 11.31
CA LEU A 216 14.21 -6.00 10.26
C LEU A 216 15.66 -6.29 10.69
N ARG A 217 16.02 -5.99 11.94
CA ARG A 217 17.36 -6.19 12.50
C ARG A 217 17.77 -7.66 12.66
N ARG A 218 16.83 -8.62 12.74
CA ARG A 218 17.16 -10.06 12.85
C ARG A 218 17.67 -10.69 11.55
N ARG A 219 17.52 -10.02 10.39
CA ARG A 219 18.01 -10.54 9.10
C ARG A 219 19.29 -9.89 8.58
N THR A 220 19.80 -8.83 9.24
CA THR A 220 20.98 -8.08 8.77
C THR A 220 22.15 -8.00 9.75
N GLY A 221 22.08 -8.68 10.91
CA GLY A 221 23.23 -9.02 11.76
C GLY A 221 24.20 -7.87 12.10
N CYS A 222 23.91 -7.08 13.14
CA CYS A 222 24.86 -6.72 14.22
C CYS A 222 24.26 -5.76 15.27
N TYR A 223 24.63 -6.03 16.52
CA TYR A 223 24.64 -5.18 17.73
C TYR A 223 23.37 -4.87 18.55
N THR A 224 23.67 -4.61 19.82
CA THR A 224 22.94 -4.90 21.07
C THR A 224 22.09 -3.75 21.59
N GLY A 225 20.86 -4.03 22.01
CA GLY A 225 20.02 -3.11 22.78
C GLY A 225 18.62 -3.64 23.09
N SER A 226 18.45 -4.12 24.33
CA SER A 226 17.25 -4.32 25.15
C SER A 226 15.92 -4.91 24.59
N ARG A 227 15.64 -6.11 25.13
CA ARG A 227 14.41 -6.86 25.52
C ARG A 227 12.98 -6.41 25.16
N ALA A 228 12.14 -7.45 25.04
CA ALA A 228 10.67 -7.54 25.24
C ALA A 228 9.75 -7.70 24.00
N ILE A 229 8.58 -8.31 24.26
CA ILE A 229 7.84 -9.34 23.48
C ILE A 229 6.44 -8.81 23.02
N ILE A 230 5.85 -9.34 21.92
CA ILE A 230 4.46 -9.89 21.76
C ILE A 230 3.78 -9.63 20.37
N THR A 231 2.98 -10.64 20.00
CA THR A 231 2.16 -11.13 18.86
C THR A 231 1.00 -10.25 18.31
N VAL A 232 0.57 -10.56 17.06
CA VAL A 232 -0.55 -9.97 16.27
C VAL A 232 -1.90 -10.67 16.53
N SER A 233 -3.02 -9.92 16.53
CA SER A 233 -4.39 -10.47 16.49
C SER A 233 -5.20 -9.89 15.31
N LEU A 234 -5.83 -10.77 14.53
CA LEU A 234 -6.94 -10.42 13.62
C LEU A 234 -8.24 -10.27 14.43
N LEU A 235 -9.05 -9.24 14.15
CA LEU A 235 -10.45 -9.23 14.56
C LEU A 235 -11.33 -9.70 13.41
N SER A 236 -12.06 -10.81 13.64
CA SER A 236 -13.27 -11.12 12.91
C SER A 236 -14.46 -10.40 13.56
N THR A 237 -15.40 -9.93 12.74
CA THR A 237 -16.67 -9.38 13.21
C THR A 237 -17.71 -10.49 13.21
N THR A 238 -18.16 -10.94 14.38
CA THR A 238 -19.43 -11.65 14.51
C THR A 238 -20.52 -10.63 14.79
N GLY A 239 -21.47 -10.50 13.87
CA GLY A 239 -22.72 -9.79 14.09
C GLY A 239 -23.70 -10.70 14.82
N THR A 240 -24.30 -10.23 15.89
CA THR A 240 -25.53 -10.81 16.44
C THR A 240 -26.69 -9.91 16.05
N GLY A 241 -27.50 -10.37 15.10
CA GLY A 241 -28.85 -9.85 14.88
C GLY A 241 -29.80 -10.47 15.91
N THR A 242 -30.50 -9.64 16.67
CA THR A 242 -31.92 -9.26 16.51
C THR A 242 -32.23 -8.22 17.58
#